data_AF-A0A7V9CEB5-F1
#
_entry.id   AF-A0A7V9CEB5-F1
#
_cell.length_a   1.000
_cell.length_b   1.000
_cell.length_c   1.000
_cell.angle_alpha   90.00
_cell.angle_beta   90.00
_cell.angle_gamma   90.00
#
_symmetry.space_group_name_H-M   'P 1'
#
loop_
_entity.id
_entity.type
_entity.pdbx_description
1 polymer ?
#
loop_
_entity_poly.entity_id
_entity_poly.type
_entity_poly.pdbx_seq_one_letter_code
_entity_poly.pdbx_strand_id
1 'polypeptide(L)'
;MLSLGDLLRDLDVRVLCGQDALSAPVRWVHISELSDPTPFLSGGELLLTTGLGLGSESEQRAYVRRLAEHGLAGLGVGVGFGLDTVPAPMVEEAQDRGFTLFEIPYELPFIALTEKAFVRLVNEQYAVLQRSIATQERLQRIVLSGGGLDAVAQATAGLIAGSVLVFDPRGELTARHGFQRGLDEEVISEITGEVRERAQRGGARGFVPAAGELAARGLALPVAAVDGPVDARPQAWIVGIKDGEALGEFDRLVLHQAVTASAIELLRRRVAGTTERRLAGDVLAAMVSGELVGEELARRLAPFGLGGHLTALVLRAEGRKEQVRLEPVLSDALEDEAVSALVASVDGTAVALMPGYLDDELLALAERLHGRVARALGAEPAAGVG
;
A
#
# COMPACT_ATOMS: atom_id res chain seq x y z
N MET A 1 2.48 22.89 6.43
CA MET A 1 2.56 24.07 7.34
C MET A 1 1.86 25.25 6.71
N LEU A 2 0.83 25.78 7.38
CA LEU A 2 0.04 26.92 6.92
C LEU A 2 0.87 28.20 6.98
N SER A 3 1.01 28.93 5.86
CA SER A 3 1.63 30.26 5.86
C SER A 3 0.62 31.34 6.24
N LEU A 4 1.11 32.48 6.75
CA LEU A 4 0.25 33.63 7.06
C LEU A 4 -0.49 34.13 5.82
N GLY A 5 0.19 34.21 4.67
CA GLY A 5 -0.42 34.61 3.40
C GLY A 5 -1.55 33.68 2.95
N ASP A 6 -1.42 32.36 3.13
CA ASP A 6 -2.48 31.40 2.81
C ASP A 6 -3.69 31.54 3.75
N LEU A 7 -3.46 31.89 5.01
CA LEU A 7 -4.53 32.12 5.99
C LEU A 7 -5.34 33.38 5.62
N LEU A 8 -4.66 34.47 5.26
CA LEU A 8 -5.30 35.75 4.94
C LEU A 8 -5.96 35.81 3.56
N ARG A 9 -5.56 34.95 2.61
CA ARG A 9 -6.12 34.91 1.25
C ARG A 9 -7.65 34.78 1.26
N ASP A 10 -8.39 35.53 0.45
CA ASP A 10 -9.87 35.48 0.41
C ASP A 10 -10.58 35.95 1.69
N LEU A 11 -9.86 36.54 2.65
CA LEU A 11 -10.45 37.31 3.75
C LEU A 11 -10.37 38.79 3.43
N ASP A 12 -11.39 39.54 3.84
CA ASP A 12 -11.39 40.99 3.74
C ASP A 12 -10.54 41.59 4.85
N VAL A 13 -9.22 41.58 4.66
CA VAL A 13 -8.22 42.13 5.59
C VAL A 13 -7.27 43.04 4.82
N ARG A 14 -6.75 44.07 5.49
CA ARG A 14 -5.80 45.01 4.89
C ARG A 14 -4.42 44.84 5.51
N VAL A 15 -3.48 44.25 4.78
CA VAL A 15 -2.07 44.15 5.22
C VAL A 15 -1.43 45.53 5.16
N LEU A 16 -1.00 46.04 6.31
CA LEU A 16 -0.44 47.38 6.46
C LEU A 16 1.08 47.39 6.24
N CYS A 17 1.79 46.37 6.73
CA CYS A 17 3.22 46.19 6.53
C CYS A 17 3.65 44.72 6.71
N GLY A 18 4.91 44.41 6.40
CA GLY A 18 5.48 43.06 6.53
C GLY A 18 5.07 42.10 5.44
N GLN A 19 4.81 42.59 4.22
CA GLN A 19 4.41 41.77 3.07
C GLN A 19 5.42 40.65 2.76
N ASP A 20 6.72 40.91 2.97
CA ASP A 20 7.79 39.93 2.79
C ASP A 20 7.75 38.80 3.83
N ALA A 21 7.09 39.01 4.97
CA ALA A 21 6.95 38.04 6.05
C ALA A 21 5.66 37.21 5.96
N LEU A 22 4.87 37.34 4.87
CA LEU A 22 3.66 36.53 4.66
C LEU A 22 3.94 35.02 4.51
N SER A 23 5.16 34.63 4.18
CA SER A 23 5.57 33.22 4.16
C SER A 23 5.83 32.63 5.55
N ALA A 24 5.73 33.42 6.62
CA ALA A 24 5.93 32.93 7.98
C ALA A 24 4.95 31.79 8.32
N PRO A 25 5.43 30.67 8.90
CA PRO A 25 4.57 29.56 9.29
C PRO A 25 3.71 29.96 10.50
N VAL A 26 2.40 29.76 10.38
CA VAL A 26 1.44 29.99 11.47
C VAL A 26 1.17 28.67 12.18
N ARG A 27 1.60 28.57 13.44
CA ARG A 27 1.33 27.39 14.27
C ARG A 27 -0.05 27.43 14.92
N TRP A 28 -0.50 28.62 15.32
CA TRP A 28 -1.74 28.82 16.07
C TRP A 28 -2.25 30.25 15.90
N VAL A 29 -3.56 30.46 16.06
CA VAL A 29 -4.17 31.79 16.11
C VAL A 29 -4.67 32.03 17.53
N HIS A 30 -4.20 33.09 18.17
CA HIS A 30 -4.57 33.44 19.54
C HIS A 30 -5.24 34.81 19.59
N ILE A 31 -6.22 34.98 20.48
CA ILE A 31 -6.90 36.26 20.69
C ILE A 31 -6.55 36.71 22.11
N SER A 32 -6.05 37.94 22.26
CA SER A 32 -5.72 38.50 23.57
C SER A 32 -5.89 40.01 23.60
N GLU A 33 -6.36 40.52 24.74
CA GLU A 33 -6.42 41.95 25.06
C GLU A 33 -5.50 42.31 26.22
N LEU A 34 -4.59 41.41 26.60
CA LEU A 34 -3.59 41.71 27.63
C LEU A 34 -2.60 42.73 27.08
N SER A 35 -2.21 43.68 27.93
CA SER A 35 -1.14 44.62 27.60
C SER A 35 0.22 43.93 27.42
N ASP A 36 0.41 42.75 28.03
CA ASP A 36 1.52 41.84 27.73
C ASP A 36 1.05 40.38 27.65
N PRO A 37 0.84 39.83 26.44
CA PRO A 37 0.47 38.44 26.28
C PRO A 37 1.69 37.50 26.19
N THR A 38 2.91 38.03 26.02
CA THR A 38 4.11 37.22 25.71
C THR A 38 4.44 36.12 26.73
N PRO A 39 4.19 36.26 28.06
CA PRO A 39 4.45 35.18 29.01
C PRO A 39 3.63 33.90 28.78
N PHE A 40 2.55 33.99 27.99
CA PHE A 40 1.63 32.88 27.70
C PHE A 40 1.78 32.34 26.28
N LEU A 41 2.72 32.86 25.49
CA LEU A 41 2.92 32.52 24.08
C LEU A 41 4.25 31.78 23.89
N SER A 42 4.32 30.93 22.86
CA SER A 42 5.50 30.10 22.56
C SER A 42 6.26 30.53 21.29
N GLY A 43 5.78 31.56 20.57
CA GLY A 43 6.39 32.14 19.35
C GLY A 43 6.00 31.40 18.08
N GLY A 44 5.58 32.08 17.01
CA GLY A 44 5.01 31.49 15.78
C GLY A 44 3.47 31.46 15.76
N GLU A 45 2.83 32.07 16.77
CA GLU A 45 1.40 32.37 16.76
C GLU A 45 1.09 33.62 15.93
N LEU A 46 -0.09 33.64 15.30
CA LEU A 46 -0.75 34.85 14.85
C LEU A 46 -1.61 35.40 15.99
N LEU A 47 -1.34 36.61 16.46
CA LEU A 47 -2.13 37.24 17.52
C LEU A 47 -3.21 38.15 16.93
N LEU A 48 -4.42 38.09 17.46
CA LEU A 48 -5.54 38.98 17.15
C LEU A 48 -5.93 39.78 18.39
N THR A 49 -6.19 41.07 18.21
CA THR A 49 -6.58 41.99 19.30
C THR A 49 -7.46 43.10 18.73
N THR A 50 -8.33 43.68 19.56
CA THR A 50 -9.03 44.93 19.25
C THR A 50 -8.20 46.18 19.61
N GLY A 51 -7.02 45.99 20.21
CA GLY A 51 -6.13 47.06 20.66
C GLY A 51 -6.67 47.83 21.87
N LEU A 52 -7.76 47.36 22.48
CA LEU A 52 -8.38 48.01 23.62
C LEU A 52 -7.44 47.99 24.82
N GLY A 53 -7.04 49.17 25.29
CA GLY A 53 -6.11 49.34 26.40
C GLY A 53 -4.68 49.75 25.99
N LEU A 54 -4.38 49.85 24.69
CA LEU A 54 -3.12 50.41 24.19
C LEU A 54 -3.27 51.92 23.93
N GLY A 55 -3.25 52.71 25.01
CA GLY A 55 -3.59 54.13 24.96
C GLY A 55 -2.50 55.04 24.39
N SER A 56 -1.28 54.97 24.94
CA SER A 56 -0.17 55.85 24.52
C SER A 56 0.59 55.28 23.32
N GLU A 57 1.19 56.17 22.51
CA GLU A 57 2.05 55.76 21.39
C GLU A 57 3.22 54.87 21.85
N SER A 58 3.76 55.14 23.04
CA SER A 58 4.82 54.33 23.65
C SER A 58 4.37 52.90 23.97
N GLU A 59 3.15 52.73 24.48
CA GLU A 59 2.58 51.40 24.77
C GLU A 59 2.31 50.63 23.49
N GLN A 60 1.79 51.31 22.47
CA GLN A 60 1.54 50.75 21.14
C GLN A 60 2.83 50.22 20.48
N ARG A 61 3.90 51.02 20.46
CA ARG A 61 5.22 50.59 19.96
C ARG A 61 5.80 49.45 20.79
N ALA A 62 5.76 49.56 22.12
CA ALA A 62 6.26 48.53 23.03
C ALA A 62 5.51 47.19 22.88
N TYR A 63 4.21 47.24 22.55
CA TYR A 63 3.41 46.05 22.26
C TYR A 63 3.90 45.33 21.02
N VAL A 64 3.97 46.02 19.87
CA VAL A 64 4.45 45.44 18.61
C VAL A 64 5.86 44.90 18.75
N ARG A 65 6.74 45.66 19.40
CA ARG A 65 8.13 45.27 19.69
C ARG A 65 8.23 43.93 20.40
N ARG A 66 7.49 43.77 21.50
CA ARG A 66 7.50 42.53 22.30
C ARG A 66 7.03 41.33 21.49
N LEU A 67 5.97 41.49 20.70
CA LEU A 67 5.46 40.39 19.87
C LEU A 67 6.44 39.96 18.77
N ALA A 68 7.07 40.94 18.10
CA ALA A 68 8.07 40.66 17.09
C ALA A 68 9.32 39.99 17.70
N GLU A 69 9.80 40.48 18.85
CA GLU A 69 10.95 39.90 19.56
C GLU A 69 10.66 38.50 20.11
N HIS A 70 9.41 38.21 20.48
CA HIS A 70 8.95 36.88 20.91
C HIS A 70 8.70 35.92 19.73
N GLY A 71 8.96 36.36 18.49
CA GLY A 71 8.93 35.52 17.30
C GLY A 71 7.53 35.14 16.83
N LEU A 72 6.51 35.98 17.07
CA LEU A 72 5.18 35.75 16.51
C LEU A 72 5.19 35.81 14.98
N ALA A 73 4.21 35.14 14.36
CA ALA A 73 4.05 35.12 12.90
C ALA A 73 3.44 36.42 12.36
N GLY A 74 2.63 37.12 13.16
CA GLY A 74 2.02 38.39 12.80
C GLY A 74 1.04 38.91 13.85
N LEU A 75 0.52 40.12 13.62
CA LEU A 75 -0.50 40.77 14.44
C LEU A 75 -1.67 41.23 13.57
N GLY A 76 -2.89 40.82 13.93
CA GLY A 76 -4.14 41.31 13.36
C GLY A 76 -4.86 42.23 14.34
N VAL A 77 -5.18 43.46 13.92
CA VAL A 77 -5.87 44.44 14.76
C VAL A 77 -7.29 44.67 14.24
N GLY A 78 -8.29 44.35 15.06
CA GLY A 78 -9.69 44.62 14.79
C GLY A 78 -10.05 46.08 15.03
N VAL A 79 -10.54 46.75 14.00
CA VAL A 79 -11.03 48.15 14.09
C VAL A 79 -12.55 48.19 14.29
N GLY A 80 -13.08 49.34 14.71
CA GLY A 80 -14.51 49.54 14.99
C GLY A 80 -14.95 49.24 16.42
N PHE A 81 -14.03 48.81 17.30
CA PHE A 81 -14.29 48.55 18.73
C PHE A 81 -13.81 49.68 19.67
N GLY A 82 -13.37 50.81 19.11
CA GLY A 82 -12.77 51.93 19.84
C GLY A 82 -11.58 52.57 19.10
N LEU A 83 -11.01 51.83 18.13
CA LEU A 83 -10.04 52.32 17.15
C LEU A 83 -10.72 52.40 15.78
N ASP A 84 -10.71 53.58 15.14
CA ASP A 84 -11.24 53.75 13.78
C ASP A 84 -10.29 53.13 12.72
N THR A 85 -8.98 53.18 12.99
CA THR A 85 -7.92 52.60 12.17
C THR A 85 -6.79 52.10 13.08
N VAL A 86 -5.92 51.24 12.56
CA VAL A 86 -4.73 50.82 13.31
C VAL A 86 -3.81 52.03 13.55
N PRO A 87 -3.41 52.33 14.81
CA PRO A 87 -2.57 53.49 15.10
C PRO A 87 -1.24 53.49 14.35
N ALA A 88 -0.84 54.64 13.80
CA ALA A 88 0.42 54.82 13.07
C ALA A 88 1.67 54.36 13.84
N PRO A 89 1.79 54.58 15.17
CA PRO A 89 2.93 54.08 15.94
C PRO A 89 3.11 52.56 15.88
N MET A 90 2.02 51.79 15.77
CA MET A 90 2.08 50.33 15.62
C MET A 90 2.59 49.95 14.23
N VAL A 91 2.11 50.63 13.20
CA VAL A 91 2.48 50.37 11.79
C VAL A 91 3.96 50.64 11.57
N GLU A 92 4.45 51.78 12.05
CA GLU A 92 5.86 52.17 11.93
C GLU A 92 6.78 51.16 12.64
N GLU A 93 6.49 50.79 13.90
CA GLU A 93 7.32 49.82 14.63
C GLU A 93 7.27 48.42 13.99
N ALA A 94 6.12 48.01 13.45
CA ALA A 94 5.99 46.73 12.76
C ALA A 94 6.81 46.74 11.45
N GLN A 95 6.77 47.85 10.72
CA GLN A 95 7.52 48.04 9.48
C GLN A 95 9.03 48.00 9.71
N ASP A 96 9.53 48.71 10.73
CA ASP A 96 10.96 48.73 11.09
C ASP A 96 11.51 47.33 11.44
N ARG A 97 10.62 46.43 11.87
CA ARG A 97 10.97 45.06 12.28
C ARG A 97 10.66 44.01 11.21
N GLY A 98 10.10 44.40 10.07
CA GLY A 98 9.61 43.46 9.06
C GLY A 98 8.51 42.51 9.60
N PHE A 99 7.78 42.93 10.63
CA PHE A 99 6.75 42.14 11.28
C PHE A 99 5.40 42.38 10.61
N THR A 100 4.69 41.30 10.24
CA THR A 100 3.40 41.43 9.54
C THR A 100 2.34 42.01 10.47
N LEU A 101 1.80 43.17 10.08
CA LEU A 101 0.67 43.82 10.73
C LEU A 101 -0.46 44.01 9.71
N PHE A 102 -1.67 43.63 10.08
CA PHE A 102 -2.84 43.83 9.24
C PHE A 102 -4.05 44.28 10.04
N GLU A 103 -4.91 45.03 9.36
CA GLU A 103 -6.17 45.52 9.88
C GLU A 103 -7.30 44.54 9.52
N ILE A 104 -8.18 44.31 10.49
CA ILE A 104 -9.37 43.48 10.39
C ILE A 104 -10.59 44.39 10.52
N PRO A 105 -11.43 44.51 9.47
CA PRO A 105 -12.62 45.35 9.52
C PRO A 105 -13.65 44.78 10.51
N TYR A 106 -14.52 45.64 11.02
CA TYR A 106 -15.52 45.28 12.04
C TYR A 106 -16.45 44.15 11.58
N GLU A 107 -16.73 44.09 10.28
CA GLU A 107 -17.59 43.11 9.62
C GLU A 107 -16.97 41.70 9.59
N LEU A 108 -15.66 41.56 9.78
CA LEU A 108 -14.96 40.28 9.77
C LEU A 108 -14.72 39.78 11.21
N PRO A 109 -15.55 38.88 11.74
CA PRO A 109 -15.39 38.40 13.10
C PRO A 109 -14.13 37.53 13.23
N PHE A 110 -13.40 37.67 14.34
CA PHE A 110 -12.16 36.89 14.57
C PHE A 110 -12.37 35.37 14.52
N ILE A 111 -13.59 34.89 14.79
CA ILE A 111 -13.94 33.47 14.64
C ILE A 111 -13.72 32.96 13.21
N ALA A 112 -13.93 33.79 12.19
CA ALA A 112 -13.69 33.40 10.80
C ALA A 112 -12.19 33.14 10.54
N LEU A 113 -11.31 33.90 11.17
CA LEU A 113 -9.86 33.68 11.09
C LEU A 113 -9.45 32.42 11.87
N THR A 114 -9.96 32.24 13.08
CA THR A 114 -9.60 31.08 13.91
C THR A 114 -10.17 29.77 13.34
N GLU A 115 -11.39 29.76 12.82
CA GLU A 115 -11.98 28.60 12.13
C GLU A 115 -11.20 28.24 10.87
N LYS A 116 -10.82 29.23 10.05
CA LYS A 116 -10.04 28.97 8.85
C LYS A 116 -8.65 28.41 9.16
N ALA A 117 -7.99 28.94 10.19
CA ALA A 117 -6.73 28.38 10.67
C ALA A 117 -6.91 26.95 11.20
N PHE A 118 -7.95 26.71 12.00
CA PHE A 118 -8.27 25.39 12.56
C PHE A 118 -8.58 24.36 11.48
N VAL A 119 -9.43 24.69 10.50
CA VAL A 119 -9.75 23.81 9.36
C VAL A 119 -8.48 23.45 8.60
N ARG A 120 -7.57 24.41 8.35
CA ARG A 120 -6.32 24.13 7.63
C ARG A 120 -5.29 23.36 8.46
N LEU A 121 -5.20 23.60 9.77
CA LEU A 121 -4.28 22.90 10.68
C LEU A 121 -4.74 21.47 11.01
N VAL A 122 -6.04 21.22 11.14
CA VAL A 122 -6.62 19.89 11.41
C VAL A 122 -6.71 19.03 10.14
N ASN A 123 -6.85 19.64 8.97
CA ASN A 123 -7.01 18.91 7.71
C ASN A 123 -5.78 18.09 7.29
N GLU A 124 -4.57 18.37 7.77
CA GLU A 124 -3.40 17.56 7.39
C GLU A 124 -3.50 16.11 7.96
N GLN A 125 -3.97 15.92 9.20
CA GLN A 125 -4.11 14.56 9.79
C GLN A 125 -5.44 13.88 9.46
N TYR A 126 -6.54 14.64 9.43
CA TYR A 126 -7.86 14.07 9.11
C TYR A 126 -7.95 13.64 7.64
N ALA A 127 -7.29 14.37 6.72
CA ALA A 127 -7.24 13.99 5.32
C ALA A 127 -6.38 12.73 5.07
N VAL A 128 -5.35 12.47 5.88
CA VAL A 128 -4.61 11.19 5.78
C VAL A 128 -5.53 10.05 6.20
N LEU A 129 -6.21 10.15 7.35
CA LEU A 129 -7.11 9.10 7.82
C LEU A 129 -8.27 8.82 6.83
N GLN A 130 -8.92 9.87 6.32
CA GLN A 130 -9.99 9.73 5.32
C GLN A 130 -9.49 9.08 4.03
N ARG A 131 -8.31 9.48 3.52
CA ARG A 131 -7.70 8.84 2.36
C ARG A 131 -7.36 7.36 2.63
N SER A 132 -6.92 7.04 3.84
CA SER A 132 -6.60 5.65 4.23
C SER A 132 -7.85 4.76 4.28
N ILE A 133 -8.97 5.28 4.79
CA ILE A 133 -10.26 4.58 4.81
C ILE A 133 -10.75 4.36 3.38
N ALA A 134 -10.76 5.40 2.54
CA ALA A 134 -11.18 5.28 1.15
C ALA A 134 -10.31 4.28 0.35
N THR A 135 -9.01 4.24 0.66
CA THR A 135 -8.07 3.28 0.05
C THR A 135 -8.37 1.86 0.48
N GLN A 136 -8.59 1.65 1.78
CA GLN A 136 -8.99 0.35 2.32
C GLN A 136 -10.28 -0.14 1.67
N GLU A 137 -11.33 0.69 1.60
CA GLU A 137 -12.59 0.34 0.96
C GLU A 137 -12.44 -0.02 -0.51
N ARG A 138 -11.57 0.70 -1.24
CA ARG A 138 -11.28 0.40 -2.66
C ARG A 138 -10.62 -0.97 -2.80
N LEU A 139 -9.60 -1.28 -2.01
CA LEU A 139 -8.93 -2.58 -2.03
C LEU A 139 -9.87 -3.71 -1.58
N GLN A 140 -10.67 -3.49 -0.54
CA GLN A 140 -11.69 -4.44 -0.10
C GLN A 140 -12.71 -4.74 -1.19
N ARG A 141 -13.17 -3.73 -1.94
CA ARG A 141 -14.11 -3.95 -3.05
C ARG A 141 -13.51 -4.82 -4.17
N ILE A 142 -12.22 -4.65 -4.46
CA ILE A 142 -11.50 -5.49 -5.43
C ILE A 142 -11.44 -6.94 -4.95
N VAL A 143 -11.08 -7.16 -3.68
CA VAL A 143 -11.07 -8.51 -3.08
C VAL A 143 -12.47 -9.13 -3.11
N LEU A 144 -13.50 -8.38 -2.70
CA LEU A 144 -14.88 -8.90 -2.66
C LEU A 144 -15.42 -9.25 -4.05
N SER A 145 -15.08 -8.48 -5.07
CA SER A 145 -15.48 -8.72 -6.47
C SER A 145 -14.64 -9.79 -7.20
N GLY A 146 -13.61 -10.34 -6.55
CA GLY A 146 -12.75 -11.35 -7.15
C GLY A 146 -11.82 -10.78 -8.23
N GLY A 147 -11.40 -9.52 -8.09
CA GLY A 147 -10.54 -8.86 -9.09
C GLY A 147 -9.13 -9.43 -9.21
N GLY A 148 -8.69 -10.31 -8.29
CA GLY A 148 -7.38 -10.93 -8.36
C GLY A 148 -6.23 -10.04 -7.88
N LEU A 149 -5.04 -10.64 -7.82
CA LEU A 149 -3.80 -9.96 -7.44
C LEU A 149 -3.43 -8.83 -8.41
N ASP A 150 -3.78 -9.01 -9.68
CA ASP A 150 -3.50 -8.04 -10.75
C ASP A 150 -4.26 -6.72 -10.52
N ALA A 151 -5.57 -6.80 -10.23
CA ALA A 151 -6.37 -5.62 -9.93
C ALA A 151 -5.95 -4.93 -8.62
N VAL A 152 -5.51 -5.69 -7.61
CA VAL A 152 -4.95 -5.14 -6.38
C VAL A 152 -3.68 -4.34 -6.70
N ALA A 153 -2.74 -4.93 -7.44
CA ALA A 153 -1.50 -4.28 -7.83
C ALA A 153 -1.73 -3.01 -8.66
N GLN A 154 -2.65 -3.06 -9.63
CA GLN A 154 -3.03 -1.91 -10.45
C GLN A 154 -3.61 -0.77 -9.60
N ALA A 155 -4.52 -1.08 -8.69
CA ALA A 155 -5.11 -0.07 -7.80
C ALA A 155 -4.05 0.55 -6.89
N THR A 156 -3.17 -0.27 -6.31
CA THR A 156 -2.08 0.17 -5.44
C THR A 156 -1.11 1.09 -6.19
N ALA A 157 -0.73 0.76 -7.44
CA ALA A 157 0.14 1.60 -8.27
C ALA A 157 -0.44 3.01 -8.46
N GLY A 158 -1.75 3.11 -8.73
CA GLY A 158 -2.43 4.41 -8.85
C GLY A 158 -2.52 5.17 -7.52
N LEU A 159 -2.68 4.48 -6.39
CA LEU A 159 -2.81 5.09 -5.07
C LEU A 159 -1.51 5.67 -4.53
N ILE A 160 -0.37 5.03 -4.81
CA ILE A 160 0.97 5.52 -4.43
C ILE A 160 1.59 6.44 -5.49
N ALA A 161 0.90 6.67 -6.61
CA ALA A 161 1.40 7.39 -7.79
C ALA A 161 2.78 6.86 -8.23
N GLY A 162 2.83 5.55 -8.49
CA GLY A 162 4.08 4.86 -8.77
C GLY A 162 3.88 3.51 -9.44
N SER A 163 4.86 2.64 -9.25
CA SER A 163 4.89 1.28 -9.78
C SER A 163 4.74 0.23 -8.67
N VAL A 164 4.04 -0.85 -8.98
CA VAL A 164 3.87 -2.02 -8.12
C VAL A 164 4.24 -3.28 -8.88
N LEU A 165 5.11 -4.09 -8.28
CA LEU A 165 5.53 -5.39 -8.77
C LEU A 165 5.05 -6.47 -7.79
N VAL A 166 4.53 -7.57 -8.32
CA VAL A 166 4.11 -8.73 -7.53
C VAL A 166 4.96 -9.92 -7.93
N PHE A 167 5.54 -10.59 -6.94
CA PHE A 167 6.34 -11.78 -7.12
C PHE A 167 5.71 -12.99 -6.44
N ASP A 168 5.92 -14.16 -7.02
CA ASP A 168 5.50 -15.43 -6.43
C ASP A 168 6.39 -15.84 -5.23
N PRO A 169 6.15 -17.01 -4.59
CA PRO A 169 7.00 -17.49 -3.50
C PRO A 169 8.46 -17.79 -3.90
N ARG A 170 8.74 -17.97 -5.20
CA ARG A 170 10.07 -18.27 -5.75
C ARG A 170 10.84 -16.98 -6.09
N GLY A 171 10.15 -15.84 -6.10
CA GLY A 171 10.68 -14.54 -6.48
C GLY A 171 10.59 -14.27 -7.98
N GLU A 172 9.74 -14.99 -8.71
CA GLU A 172 9.44 -14.71 -10.11
C GLU A 172 8.36 -13.63 -10.22
N LEU A 173 8.55 -12.70 -11.15
CA LEU A 173 7.62 -11.60 -11.38
C LEU A 173 6.33 -12.13 -12.02
N THR A 174 5.19 -11.86 -11.38
CA THR A 174 3.86 -12.33 -11.83
C THR A 174 2.94 -11.20 -12.27
N ALA A 175 3.12 -9.98 -11.73
CA ALA A 175 2.39 -8.80 -12.18
C ALA A 175 3.24 -7.53 -12.06
N ARG A 176 3.03 -6.59 -12.99
CA ARG A 176 3.67 -5.28 -13.02
C ARG A 176 2.64 -4.24 -13.43
N HIS A 177 2.50 -3.20 -12.60
CA HIS A 177 1.65 -2.06 -12.88
C HIS A 177 2.39 -0.77 -12.60
N GLY A 178 2.24 0.22 -13.48
CA GLY A 178 2.77 1.56 -13.31
C GLY A 178 1.67 2.60 -13.44
N PHE A 179 1.82 3.74 -12.78
CA PHE A 179 0.85 4.84 -12.85
C PHE A 179 1.07 5.75 -14.05
N GLN A 180 2.20 6.48 -14.09
CA GLN A 180 2.53 7.41 -15.17
C GLN A 180 3.85 7.06 -15.86
N ARG A 181 4.84 6.58 -15.10
CA ARG A 181 6.09 6.06 -15.65
C ARG A 181 6.21 4.58 -15.31
N GLY A 182 6.60 3.79 -16.31
CA GLY A 182 7.07 2.43 -16.07
C GLY A 182 8.49 2.47 -15.50
N LEU A 183 8.83 1.50 -14.66
CA LEU A 183 10.22 1.25 -14.27
C LEU A 183 11.02 0.75 -15.47
N ASP A 184 12.29 1.11 -15.55
CA ASP A 184 13.19 0.58 -16.57
C ASP A 184 13.41 -0.93 -16.38
N GLU A 185 13.62 -1.67 -17.48
CA GLU A 185 13.80 -3.13 -17.42
C GLU A 185 15.02 -3.55 -16.59
N GLU A 186 16.09 -2.74 -16.61
CA GLU A 186 17.29 -2.98 -15.81
C GLU A 186 16.97 -2.94 -14.30
N VAL A 187 16.21 -1.93 -13.87
CA VAL A 187 15.75 -1.77 -12.48
C VAL A 187 14.87 -2.94 -12.06
N ILE A 188 13.98 -3.40 -12.94
CA ILE A 188 13.10 -4.55 -12.66
C ILE A 188 13.92 -5.82 -12.51
N SER A 189 14.91 -6.03 -13.37
CA SER A 189 15.81 -7.18 -13.30
C SER A 189 16.61 -7.20 -11.99
N GLU A 190 17.12 -6.04 -11.53
CA GLU A 190 17.79 -5.92 -10.24
C GLU A 190 16.88 -6.26 -9.07
N ILE A 191 15.67 -5.68 -9.02
CA ILE A 191 14.67 -5.97 -7.97
C ILE A 191 14.28 -7.45 -7.97
N THR A 192 14.10 -8.03 -9.16
CA THR A 192 13.80 -9.47 -9.31
C THR A 192 14.91 -10.32 -8.71
N GLY A 193 16.17 -9.96 -8.96
CA GLY A 193 17.34 -10.61 -8.34
C GLY A 193 17.31 -10.54 -6.81
N GLU A 194 17.08 -9.35 -6.23
CA GLU A 194 17.01 -9.14 -4.78
C GLU A 194 15.86 -9.95 -4.13
N VAL A 195 14.68 -9.95 -4.73
CA VAL A 195 13.51 -10.69 -4.23
C VAL A 195 13.77 -12.20 -4.30
N ARG A 196 14.30 -12.71 -5.42
CA ARG A 196 14.63 -14.13 -5.61
C ARG A 196 15.66 -14.61 -4.60
N GLU A 197 16.72 -13.84 -4.36
CA GLU A 197 17.75 -14.16 -3.36
C GLU A 197 17.16 -14.26 -1.94
N ARG A 198 16.26 -13.36 -1.58
CA ARG A 198 15.59 -13.36 -0.27
C ARG A 198 14.57 -14.48 -0.13
N ALA A 199 13.80 -14.76 -1.17
CA ALA A 199 12.86 -15.88 -1.22
C ALA A 199 13.58 -17.21 -0.99
N GLN A 200 14.73 -17.42 -1.64
CA GLN A 200 15.55 -18.63 -1.48
C GLN A 200 16.11 -18.79 -0.05
N ARG A 201 16.49 -17.68 0.59
CA ARG A 201 16.95 -17.67 1.99
C ARG A 201 15.83 -17.80 3.03
N GLY A 202 14.56 -17.82 2.60
CA GLY A 202 13.41 -17.86 3.51
C GLY A 202 13.19 -16.55 4.28
N GLY A 203 13.56 -15.40 3.69
CA GLY A 203 13.30 -14.10 4.30
C GLY A 203 11.81 -13.84 4.48
N ALA A 204 11.38 -13.45 5.69
CA ALA A 204 9.99 -13.15 6.01
C ALA A 204 9.78 -11.67 6.43
N ARG A 205 10.77 -10.80 6.17
CA ARG A 205 10.74 -9.39 6.55
C ARG A 205 10.80 -8.48 5.32
N GLY A 206 10.06 -7.38 5.40
CA GLY A 206 10.11 -6.32 4.40
C GLY A 206 11.49 -5.66 4.32
N PHE A 207 11.79 -5.06 3.17
CA PHE A 207 13.06 -4.42 2.90
C PHE A 207 12.94 -3.27 1.91
N VAL A 208 13.96 -2.43 1.87
CA VAL A 208 14.09 -1.37 0.86
C VAL A 208 14.94 -1.95 -0.27
N PRO A 209 14.44 -2.01 -1.53
CA PRO A 209 15.23 -2.41 -2.68
C PRO A 209 16.47 -1.52 -2.83
N ALA A 210 17.62 -2.13 -3.13
CA ALA A 210 18.88 -1.44 -3.30
C ALA A 210 19.12 -0.97 -4.75
N ALA A 211 18.34 -1.47 -5.70
CA ALA A 211 18.39 -1.12 -7.13
C ALA A 211 18.31 0.40 -7.39
N GLY A 212 19.29 0.96 -8.13
CA GLY A 212 19.32 2.36 -8.59
C GLY A 212 19.23 3.47 -7.51
N GLU A 213 18.75 4.67 -7.90
CA GLU A 213 18.42 5.79 -7.00
C GLU A 213 17.09 5.58 -6.23
N LEU A 214 16.67 4.32 -6.03
CA LEU A 214 15.38 4.00 -5.39
C LEU A 214 15.47 3.92 -3.86
N ALA A 215 16.65 4.10 -3.28
CA ALA A 215 16.82 4.19 -1.84
C ALA A 215 15.93 5.32 -1.29
N ALA A 216 14.97 4.95 -0.43
CA ALA A 216 13.86 5.77 0.10
C ALA A 216 12.58 5.87 -0.74
N ARG A 217 12.57 5.41 -2.00
CA ARG A 217 11.40 5.41 -2.91
C ARG A 217 10.72 4.05 -3.05
N GLY A 218 11.42 2.97 -2.69
CA GLY A 218 10.93 1.60 -2.79
C GLY A 218 10.69 0.93 -1.43
N LEU A 219 9.69 0.06 -1.37
CA LEU A 219 9.44 -0.84 -0.24
C LEU A 219 8.92 -2.19 -0.75
N ALA A 220 9.64 -3.25 -0.40
CA ALA A 220 9.27 -4.63 -0.64
C ALA A 220 8.69 -5.24 0.64
N LEU A 221 7.49 -5.82 0.55
CA LEU A 221 6.79 -6.43 1.67
C LEU A 221 6.40 -7.89 1.34
N PRO A 222 6.65 -8.83 2.26
CA PRO A 222 6.21 -10.21 2.10
C PRO A 222 4.71 -10.33 2.36
N VAL A 223 4.06 -11.18 1.58
CA VAL A 223 2.66 -11.59 1.81
C VAL A 223 2.67 -12.90 2.59
N ALA A 224 2.35 -12.82 3.88
CA ALA A 224 2.32 -13.97 4.77
C ALA A 224 1.11 -14.87 4.50
N ALA A 225 1.24 -16.15 4.85
CA ALA A 225 0.13 -17.08 4.86
C ALA A 225 -0.85 -16.72 5.99
N VAL A 226 -2.16 -16.72 5.71
CA VAL A 226 -3.20 -16.40 6.70
C VAL A 226 -3.26 -17.42 7.85
N ASP A 227 -2.83 -18.67 7.62
CA ASP A 227 -2.83 -19.77 8.60
C ASP A 227 -1.44 -20.39 8.84
N GLY A 228 -0.36 -19.71 8.44
CA GLY A 228 1.01 -20.22 8.57
C GLY A 228 1.66 -19.84 9.90
N PRO A 229 2.74 -20.52 10.32
CA PRO A 229 3.64 -20.03 11.36
C PRO A 229 4.06 -18.57 11.10
N VAL A 230 4.33 -17.79 12.14
CA VAL A 230 4.75 -16.38 12.03
C VAL A 230 6.01 -16.21 11.17
N ASP A 231 6.86 -17.24 11.10
CA ASP A 231 8.08 -17.29 10.27
C ASP A 231 7.93 -18.16 8.99
N ALA A 232 6.69 -18.40 8.54
CA ALA A 232 6.45 -19.14 7.31
C ALA A 232 7.03 -18.41 6.09
N ARG A 233 7.45 -19.18 5.09
CA ARG A 233 7.87 -18.61 3.80
C ARG A 233 6.73 -17.76 3.22
N PRO A 234 7.02 -16.53 2.73
CA PRO A 234 6.04 -15.70 2.08
C PRO A 234 5.38 -16.43 0.91
N GLN A 235 4.08 -16.22 0.71
CA GLN A 235 3.35 -16.75 -0.44
C GLN A 235 3.45 -15.84 -1.67
N ALA A 236 3.88 -14.60 -1.47
CA ALA A 236 4.18 -13.65 -2.53
C ALA A 236 5.02 -12.51 -1.94
N TRP A 237 5.53 -11.65 -2.81
CA TRP A 237 6.10 -10.35 -2.44
C TRP A 237 5.41 -9.23 -3.21
N ILE A 238 5.19 -8.10 -2.56
CA ILE A 238 4.71 -6.87 -3.19
C ILE A 238 5.81 -5.82 -3.05
N VAL A 239 6.23 -5.24 -4.17
CA VAL A 239 7.23 -4.17 -4.20
C VAL A 239 6.56 -2.93 -4.76
N GLY A 240 6.45 -1.89 -3.93
CA GLY A 240 5.95 -0.58 -4.34
C GLY A 240 7.08 0.43 -4.50
N ILE A 241 7.04 1.22 -5.57
CA ILE A 241 8.06 2.22 -5.91
C ILE A 241 7.36 3.50 -6.34
N LYS A 242 7.69 4.63 -5.71
CA LYS A 242 7.09 5.94 -6.03
C LYS A 242 7.86 6.67 -7.13
N ASP A 243 7.17 7.36 -8.05
CA ASP A 243 7.76 7.91 -9.30
C ASP A 243 8.67 9.15 -9.13
N GLY A 244 8.65 9.85 -7.99
CA GLY A 244 9.46 11.07 -7.81
C GLY A 244 10.00 11.29 -6.40
N GLU A 245 9.15 11.18 -5.37
CA GLU A 245 9.51 11.46 -3.98
C GLU A 245 9.74 10.19 -3.17
N ALA A 246 10.33 10.35 -1.99
CA ALA A 246 10.39 9.28 -1.00
C ALA A 246 8.99 8.80 -0.58
N LEU A 247 8.89 7.52 -0.17
CA LEU A 247 7.65 6.95 0.35
C LEU A 247 7.27 7.61 1.68
N GLY A 248 6.15 8.32 1.67
CA GLY A 248 5.53 8.89 2.85
C GLY A 248 4.82 7.84 3.70
N GLU A 249 4.32 8.27 4.86
CA GLU A 249 3.56 7.40 5.77
C GLU A 249 2.30 6.81 5.11
N PHE A 250 1.59 7.63 4.33
CA PHE A 250 0.43 7.20 3.56
C PHE A 250 0.78 6.09 2.55
N ASP A 251 1.86 6.26 1.78
CA ASP A 251 2.25 5.28 0.76
C ASP A 251 2.59 3.91 1.40
N ARG A 252 3.29 3.94 2.55
CA ARG A 252 3.61 2.73 3.33
C ARG A 252 2.34 2.05 3.84
N LEU A 253 1.38 2.81 4.34
CA LEU A 253 0.11 2.28 4.79
C LEU A 253 -0.67 1.61 3.65
N VAL A 254 -0.71 2.23 2.47
CA VAL A 254 -1.34 1.67 1.27
C VAL A 254 -0.67 0.34 0.87
N LEU A 255 0.66 0.25 0.92
CA LEU A 255 1.38 -1.00 0.63
C LEU A 255 1.06 -2.10 1.64
N HIS A 256 0.94 -1.78 2.94
CA HIS A 256 0.51 -2.74 3.95
C HIS A 256 -0.95 -3.20 3.76
N GLN A 257 -1.84 -2.31 3.33
CA GLN A 257 -3.22 -2.67 2.98
C GLN A 257 -3.25 -3.58 1.74
N ALA A 258 -2.41 -3.31 0.75
CA ALA A 258 -2.26 -4.15 -0.43
C ALA A 258 -1.79 -5.57 -0.07
N VAL A 259 -0.79 -5.70 0.82
CA VAL A 259 -0.35 -7.00 1.34
C VAL A 259 -1.50 -7.79 1.97
N THR A 260 -2.31 -7.14 2.81
CA THR A 260 -3.47 -7.78 3.43
C THR A 260 -4.49 -8.23 2.37
N ALA A 261 -4.80 -7.37 1.39
CA ALA A 261 -5.71 -7.71 0.30
C ALA A 261 -5.20 -8.89 -0.55
N SER A 262 -3.91 -8.90 -0.87
CA SER A 262 -3.25 -9.98 -1.61
C SER A 262 -3.22 -11.30 -0.83
N ALA A 263 -3.04 -11.27 0.49
CA ALA A 263 -3.10 -12.48 1.31
C ALA A 263 -4.49 -13.13 1.25
N ILE A 264 -5.56 -12.32 1.30
CA ILE A 264 -6.94 -12.81 1.18
C ILE A 264 -7.19 -13.40 -0.22
N GLU A 265 -6.68 -12.75 -1.27
CA GLU A 265 -6.84 -13.24 -2.63
C GLU A 265 -6.09 -14.56 -2.87
N LEU A 266 -4.87 -14.70 -2.34
CA LEU A 266 -4.12 -15.96 -2.34
C LEU A 266 -4.84 -17.06 -1.57
N LEU A 267 -5.44 -16.73 -0.42
CA LEU A 267 -6.26 -17.67 0.34
C LEU A 267 -7.48 -18.12 -0.47
N ARG A 268 -8.19 -17.20 -1.13
CA ARG A 268 -9.33 -17.54 -2.00
C ARG A 268 -8.93 -18.48 -3.13
N ARG A 269 -7.83 -18.19 -3.84
CA ARG A 269 -7.30 -19.07 -4.88
C ARG A 269 -6.97 -20.46 -4.34
N ARG A 270 -6.37 -20.53 -3.15
CA ARG A 270 -6.08 -21.80 -2.47
C ARG A 270 -7.36 -22.56 -2.12
N VAL A 271 -8.36 -21.91 -1.53
CA VAL A 271 -9.64 -22.54 -1.13
C VAL A 271 -10.43 -23.01 -2.36
N ALA A 272 -10.49 -22.19 -3.41
CA ALA A 272 -11.08 -22.58 -4.69
C ALA A 272 -10.40 -23.83 -5.26
N GLY A 273 -9.06 -23.84 -5.30
CA GLY A 273 -8.29 -24.98 -5.76
C GLY A 273 -8.45 -26.24 -4.90
N THR A 274 -8.65 -26.13 -3.58
CA THR A 274 -8.86 -27.31 -2.72
C THR A 274 -10.21 -27.99 -2.92
N THR A 275 -11.25 -27.24 -3.26
CA THR A 275 -12.59 -27.81 -3.53
C THR A 275 -12.57 -28.56 -4.85
N GLU A 276 -11.94 -27.96 -5.87
CA GLU A 276 -11.74 -28.56 -7.17
C GLU A 276 -10.82 -29.79 -7.11
N ARG A 277 -9.71 -29.73 -6.35
CA ARG A 277 -8.84 -30.89 -6.06
C ARG A 277 -9.52 -32.01 -5.28
N ARG A 278 -10.44 -31.70 -4.36
CA ARG A 278 -11.22 -32.74 -3.66
C ARG A 278 -12.20 -33.44 -4.60
N LEU A 279 -12.93 -32.67 -5.42
CA LEU A 279 -13.82 -33.20 -6.46
C LEU A 279 -13.04 -34.04 -7.48
N ALA A 280 -11.86 -33.57 -7.89
CA ALA A 280 -10.90 -34.28 -8.72
C ALA A 280 -10.50 -35.63 -8.11
N GLY A 281 -10.13 -35.62 -6.81
CA GLY A 281 -9.77 -36.81 -6.06
C GLY A 281 -10.92 -37.80 -5.88
N ASP A 282 -12.13 -37.32 -5.62
CA ASP A 282 -13.31 -38.18 -5.52
C ASP A 282 -13.63 -38.86 -6.86
N VAL A 283 -13.50 -38.13 -7.99
CA VAL A 283 -13.67 -38.70 -9.34
C VAL A 283 -12.59 -39.72 -9.64
N LEU A 284 -11.32 -39.41 -9.34
CA LEU A 284 -10.18 -40.30 -9.52
C LEU A 284 -10.30 -41.59 -8.68
N ALA A 285 -10.68 -41.47 -7.41
CA ALA A 285 -10.88 -42.62 -6.54
C ALA A 285 -12.02 -43.51 -7.07
N ALA A 286 -13.14 -42.90 -7.50
CA ALA A 286 -14.27 -43.63 -8.07
C ALA A 286 -13.94 -44.28 -9.44
N MET A 287 -13.04 -43.69 -10.23
CA MET A 287 -12.49 -44.32 -11.44
C MET A 287 -11.66 -45.57 -11.10
N VAL A 288 -10.73 -45.44 -10.15
CA VAL A 288 -9.82 -46.52 -9.75
C VAL A 288 -10.56 -47.68 -9.08
N SER A 289 -11.59 -47.39 -8.27
CA SER A 289 -12.44 -48.42 -7.66
C SER A 289 -13.41 -49.07 -8.65
N GLY A 290 -13.58 -48.51 -9.84
CA GLY A 290 -14.54 -48.97 -10.84
C GLY A 290 -16.00 -48.57 -10.53
N GLU A 291 -16.22 -47.70 -9.54
CA GLU A 291 -17.56 -47.18 -9.20
C GLU A 291 -18.09 -46.18 -10.25
N LEU A 292 -17.20 -45.50 -10.97
CA LEU A 292 -17.55 -44.53 -12.01
C LEU A 292 -17.04 -45.02 -13.38
N VAL A 293 -17.98 -45.40 -14.26
CA VAL A 293 -17.66 -45.93 -15.61
C VAL A 293 -18.59 -45.35 -16.69
N GLY A 294 -18.16 -45.45 -17.95
CA GLY A 294 -18.99 -45.11 -19.11
C GLY A 294 -19.33 -43.62 -19.21
N GLU A 295 -20.58 -43.31 -19.59
CA GLU A 295 -21.02 -41.93 -19.83
C GLU A 295 -20.99 -41.06 -18.56
N GLU A 296 -21.21 -41.64 -17.37
CA GLU A 296 -21.15 -40.86 -16.13
C GLU A 296 -19.73 -40.38 -15.84
N LEU A 297 -18.73 -41.21 -16.10
CA LEU A 297 -17.33 -40.83 -16.02
C LEU A 297 -17.01 -39.69 -17.01
N ALA A 298 -17.43 -39.83 -18.26
CA ALA A 298 -17.23 -38.80 -19.27
C ALA A 298 -17.88 -37.45 -18.87
N ARG A 299 -19.08 -37.48 -18.29
CA ARG A 299 -19.75 -36.26 -17.77
C ARG A 299 -18.99 -35.60 -16.64
N ARG A 300 -18.37 -36.36 -15.74
CA ARG A 300 -17.60 -35.82 -14.61
C ARG A 300 -16.22 -35.32 -14.98
N LEU A 301 -15.62 -35.84 -16.06
CA LEU A 301 -14.33 -35.39 -16.58
C LEU A 301 -14.43 -34.17 -17.52
N ALA A 302 -15.58 -33.97 -18.17
CA ALA A 302 -15.80 -32.87 -19.11
C ALA A 302 -15.49 -31.45 -18.55
N PRO A 303 -15.85 -31.09 -17.29
CA PRO A 303 -15.50 -29.79 -16.73
C PRO A 303 -13.99 -29.54 -16.63
N PHE A 304 -13.19 -30.60 -16.58
CA PHE A 304 -11.73 -30.54 -16.50
C PHE A 304 -11.07 -30.58 -17.90
N GLY A 305 -11.85 -30.51 -18.98
CA GLY A 305 -11.33 -30.60 -20.35
C GLY A 305 -10.78 -31.98 -20.73
N LEU A 306 -11.07 -33.00 -19.92
CA LEU A 306 -10.60 -34.37 -20.12
C LEU A 306 -11.66 -35.18 -20.87
N GLY A 307 -11.31 -35.72 -22.04
CA GLY A 307 -12.22 -36.53 -22.86
C GLY A 307 -11.55 -37.23 -24.04
N GLY A 308 -12.20 -38.28 -24.55
CA GLY A 308 -11.74 -39.06 -25.70
C GLY A 308 -10.60 -40.02 -25.36
N HIS A 309 -9.38 -39.49 -25.24
CA HIS A 309 -8.17 -40.24 -24.85
C HIS A 309 -7.55 -39.55 -23.64
N LEU A 310 -7.18 -40.34 -22.63
CA LEU A 310 -6.59 -39.87 -21.39
C LEU A 310 -5.24 -40.55 -21.21
N THR A 311 -4.31 -39.81 -20.62
CA THR A 311 -3.01 -40.34 -20.21
C THR A 311 -2.83 -40.11 -18.73
N ALA A 312 -2.30 -41.11 -18.03
CA ALA A 312 -2.13 -41.10 -16.59
C ALA A 312 -0.63 -41.18 -16.24
N LEU A 313 -0.18 -40.30 -15.36
CA LEU A 313 1.10 -40.41 -14.67
C LEU A 313 0.84 -40.80 -13.22
N VAL A 314 1.46 -41.89 -12.77
CA VAL A 314 1.30 -42.46 -11.45
C VAL A 314 2.64 -42.43 -10.74
N LEU A 315 2.70 -41.79 -9.57
CA LEU A 315 3.89 -41.68 -8.74
C LEU A 315 3.65 -42.25 -7.34
N ARG A 316 4.57 -43.08 -6.86
CA ARG A 316 4.50 -43.70 -5.53
C ARG A 316 5.80 -43.53 -4.77
N ALA A 317 5.73 -43.01 -3.55
CA ALA A 317 6.87 -42.92 -2.65
C ALA A 317 6.81 -44.02 -1.58
N GLU A 318 7.98 -44.46 -1.12
CA GLU A 318 8.09 -45.48 -0.08
C GLU A 318 7.77 -44.94 1.32
N GLY A 319 8.15 -43.69 1.60
CA GLY A 319 8.00 -43.08 2.91
C GLY A 319 6.68 -42.32 3.10
N ARG A 320 6.11 -42.42 4.31
CA ARG A 320 4.81 -41.80 4.65
C ARG A 320 4.85 -40.27 4.59
N LYS A 321 6.01 -39.64 4.85
CA LYS A 321 6.16 -38.17 4.78
C LYS A 321 6.16 -37.69 3.33
N GLU A 322 6.79 -38.46 2.45
CA GLU A 322 6.91 -38.23 1.03
C GLU A 322 5.56 -38.47 0.33
N GLN A 323 4.82 -39.50 0.73
CA GLN A 323 3.46 -39.78 0.24
C GLN A 323 2.49 -38.61 0.47
N VAL A 324 2.53 -37.97 1.65
CA VAL A 324 1.68 -36.80 1.93
C VAL A 324 2.07 -35.57 1.08
N ARG A 325 3.33 -35.49 0.65
CA ARG A 325 3.84 -34.37 -0.16
C ARG A 325 3.75 -34.62 -1.67
N LEU A 326 3.47 -35.85 -2.10
CA LEU A 326 3.54 -36.25 -3.51
C LEU A 326 2.52 -35.53 -4.38
N GLU A 327 1.25 -35.49 -3.98
CA GLU A 327 0.18 -34.78 -4.71
C GLU A 327 0.49 -33.28 -4.90
N PRO A 328 0.75 -32.48 -3.84
CA PRO A 328 1.02 -31.05 -4.04
C PRO A 328 2.29 -30.80 -4.86
N VAL A 329 3.34 -31.61 -4.69
CA VAL A 329 4.58 -31.47 -5.47
C VAL A 329 4.35 -31.82 -6.95
N LEU A 330 3.54 -32.83 -7.24
CA LEU A 330 3.17 -33.20 -8.61
C LEU A 330 2.30 -32.10 -9.27
N SER A 331 1.33 -31.55 -8.52
CA SER A 331 0.49 -30.44 -8.99
C SER A 331 1.35 -29.22 -9.34
N ASP A 332 2.27 -28.82 -8.46
CA ASP A 332 3.20 -27.70 -8.71
C ASP A 332 4.07 -27.94 -9.96
N ALA A 333 4.55 -29.18 -10.15
CA ALA A 333 5.37 -29.54 -11.30
C ALA A 333 4.59 -29.48 -12.62
N LEU A 334 3.30 -29.83 -12.61
CA LEU A 334 2.42 -29.77 -13.78
C LEU A 334 2.05 -28.33 -14.14
N GLU A 335 1.77 -27.50 -13.14
CA GLU A 335 1.55 -26.05 -13.34
C GLU A 335 2.78 -25.37 -13.97
N ASP A 336 3.98 -25.72 -13.51
CA ASP A 336 5.24 -25.18 -14.06
C ASP A 336 5.49 -25.59 -15.53
N GLU A 337 4.97 -26.73 -15.97
CA GLU A 337 5.05 -27.18 -17.37
C GLU A 337 3.83 -26.73 -18.20
N ALA A 338 2.94 -25.91 -17.62
CA ALA A 338 1.68 -25.46 -18.21
C ALA A 338 0.78 -26.63 -18.72
N VAL A 339 0.84 -27.76 -18.04
CA VAL A 339 0.04 -28.95 -18.38
C VAL A 339 -1.25 -28.93 -17.58
N SER A 340 -2.39 -28.90 -18.28
CA SER A 340 -3.69 -29.09 -17.66
C SER A 340 -3.86 -30.57 -17.26
N ALA A 341 -3.99 -30.81 -15.97
CA ALA A 341 -4.07 -32.16 -15.41
C ALA A 341 -4.96 -32.20 -14.17
N LEU A 342 -5.60 -33.35 -13.96
CA LEU A 342 -6.36 -33.68 -12.76
C LEU A 342 -5.46 -34.51 -11.83
N VAL A 343 -5.09 -33.96 -10.67
CA VAL A 343 -4.17 -34.63 -9.74
C VAL A 343 -4.88 -35.02 -8.45
N ALA A 344 -4.65 -36.24 -7.98
CA ALA A 344 -5.10 -36.67 -6.66
C ALA A 344 -4.22 -37.77 -6.06
N SER A 345 -4.33 -37.99 -4.76
CA SER A 345 -3.70 -39.12 -4.06
C SER A 345 -4.72 -40.22 -3.73
N VAL A 346 -4.42 -41.45 -4.15
CA VAL A 346 -5.20 -42.67 -3.83
C VAL A 346 -4.25 -43.67 -3.17
N ASP A 347 -4.54 -44.10 -1.94
CA ASP A 347 -3.75 -45.09 -1.17
C ASP A 347 -2.23 -44.84 -1.13
N GLY A 348 -1.83 -43.56 -1.00
CA GLY A 348 -0.42 -43.15 -0.93
C GLY A 348 0.27 -43.10 -2.31
N THR A 349 -0.49 -43.14 -3.38
CA THR A 349 -0.03 -42.98 -4.77
C THR A 349 -0.64 -41.72 -5.36
N ALA A 350 0.17 -40.82 -5.90
CA ALA A 350 -0.32 -39.65 -6.64
C ALA A 350 -0.57 -40.03 -8.09
N VAL A 351 -1.73 -39.63 -8.60
CA VAL A 351 -2.17 -39.87 -9.99
C VAL A 351 -2.48 -38.53 -10.62
N ALA A 352 -1.90 -38.27 -11.79
CA ALA A 352 -2.22 -37.14 -12.64
C ALA A 352 -2.84 -37.63 -13.94
N LEU A 353 -4.11 -37.27 -14.21
CA LEU A 353 -4.76 -37.49 -15.49
C LEU A 353 -4.61 -36.28 -16.38
N MET A 354 -4.21 -36.52 -17.62
CA MET A 354 -3.92 -35.51 -18.62
C MET A 354 -4.69 -35.81 -19.91
N PRO A 355 -4.91 -34.81 -20.78
CA PRO A 355 -5.37 -35.04 -22.15
C PRO A 355 -4.44 -36.03 -22.86
N GLY A 356 -4.98 -36.84 -23.78
CA GLY A 356 -4.24 -37.89 -24.48
C GLY A 356 -3.01 -37.36 -25.22
N TYR A 357 -1.83 -37.70 -24.70
CA TYR A 357 -0.54 -37.50 -25.38
C TYR A 357 -0.18 -38.72 -26.22
N LEU A 358 0.64 -38.52 -27.26
CA LEU A 358 1.31 -39.62 -27.95
C LEU A 358 2.39 -40.23 -27.04
N ASP A 359 2.67 -41.53 -27.18
CA ASP A 359 3.59 -42.27 -26.29
C ASP A 359 4.95 -41.59 -26.10
N ASP A 360 5.56 -41.06 -27.17
CA ASP A 360 6.86 -40.38 -27.10
C ASP A 360 6.79 -39.03 -26.37
N GLU A 361 5.70 -38.27 -26.55
CA GLU A 361 5.49 -36.98 -25.88
C GLU A 361 5.18 -37.17 -24.40
N LEU A 362 4.40 -38.21 -24.10
CA LEU A 362 4.04 -38.63 -22.75
C LEU A 362 5.28 -39.03 -21.96
N LEU A 363 6.15 -39.88 -22.55
CA LEU A 363 7.36 -40.35 -21.88
C LEU A 363 8.30 -39.18 -21.58
N ALA A 364 8.52 -38.29 -22.55
CA ALA A 364 9.36 -37.11 -22.37
C ALA A 364 8.79 -36.16 -21.29
N LEU A 365 7.47 -35.97 -21.25
CA LEU A 365 6.82 -35.17 -20.20
C LEU A 365 6.94 -35.85 -18.83
N ALA A 366 6.71 -37.15 -18.75
CA ALA A 366 6.82 -37.92 -17.52
C ALA A 366 8.24 -37.87 -16.94
N GLU A 367 9.29 -37.98 -17.76
CA GLU A 367 10.69 -37.85 -17.33
C GLU A 367 10.97 -36.47 -16.73
N ARG A 368 10.50 -35.39 -17.37
CA ARG A 368 10.67 -34.02 -16.85
C ARG A 368 9.95 -33.83 -15.52
N LEU A 369 8.69 -34.27 -15.44
CA LEU A 369 7.87 -34.18 -14.23
C LEU A 369 8.49 -35.01 -13.09
N HIS A 370 8.87 -36.26 -13.37
CA HIS A 370 9.52 -37.13 -12.41
C HIS A 370 10.82 -36.51 -11.87
N GLY A 371 11.69 -35.97 -12.73
CA GLY A 371 12.92 -35.32 -12.31
C GLY A 371 12.71 -34.04 -11.49
N ARG A 372 11.62 -33.29 -11.72
CA ARG A 372 11.23 -32.15 -10.86
C ARG A 372 10.72 -32.63 -9.50
N VAL A 373 9.80 -33.59 -9.50
CA VAL A 373 9.19 -34.16 -8.29
C VAL A 373 10.26 -34.78 -7.39
N ALA A 374 11.19 -35.55 -7.97
CA ALA A 374 12.28 -36.17 -7.23
C ALA A 374 13.18 -35.14 -6.53
N ARG A 375 13.53 -34.05 -7.22
CA ARG A 375 14.29 -32.93 -6.65
C ARG A 375 13.55 -32.23 -5.52
N ALA A 376 12.24 -32.03 -5.65
CA ALA A 376 11.41 -31.33 -4.66
C ALA A 376 11.10 -32.19 -3.41
N LEU A 377 11.01 -33.51 -3.58
CA LEU A 377 10.84 -34.48 -2.49
C LEU A 377 12.16 -34.81 -1.79
N GLY A 378 13.29 -34.77 -2.51
CA GLY A 378 14.58 -35.27 -2.01
C GLY A 378 14.66 -36.80 -2.00
N ALA A 379 13.82 -37.47 -2.80
CA ALA A 379 13.71 -38.91 -2.94
C ALA A 379 13.22 -39.25 -4.34
N GLU A 380 13.53 -40.44 -4.87
CA GLU A 380 13.02 -40.90 -6.16
C GLU A 380 11.74 -41.74 -5.98
N PRO A 381 10.55 -41.20 -6.32
CA PRO A 381 9.32 -41.98 -6.28
C PRO A 381 9.26 -42.94 -7.47
N ALA A 382 8.77 -44.16 -7.28
CA ALA A 382 8.46 -45.03 -8.41
C ALA A 382 7.44 -44.36 -9.33
N ALA A 383 7.64 -44.45 -10.65
CA ALA A 383 6.80 -43.83 -11.65
C ALA A 383 6.27 -44.85 -12.66
N GLY A 384 5.02 -44.69 -13.06
CA GLY A 384 4.41 -45.40 -14.18
C GLY A 384 3.60 -44.41 -15.01
N VAL A 385 3.58 -44.60 -16.33
CA VAL A 385 2.84 -43.73 -17.24
C VAL A 385 2.13 -44.59 -18.30
N GLY A 386 0.95 -44.18 -18.75
CA GLY A 386 0.21 -44.86 -19.82
C GLY A 386 -1.20 -44.37 -20.03
#